data_AF-A0A317Z4Y3-F1
#
_entry.id   AF-A0A317Z4Y3-F1
#
_cell.length_a   1.000
_cell.length_b   1.000
_cell.length_c   1.000
_cell.angle_alpha   90.00
_cell.angle_beta   90.00
_cell.angle_gamma   90.00
#
_symmetry.space_group_name_H-M   'P 1'
#
loop_
_entity.id
_entity.type
_entity.pdbx_description
1 polymer ?
#
loop_
_entity_poly.entity_id
_entity_poly.type
_entity_poly.pdbx_seq_one_letter_code
_entity_poly.pdbx_strand_id
1 'polypeptide(L)'
;MYKKSPNLIANSIKGKFDNEYIHKAEVVNGFLNFFLDRQSSSQKIIECFNENALKNNKLLSAEKIVIDYSSPNIAKPFSMGHLRATVIGDSIAKILEANGAKVIRINHLGDWGTQFGKLIVAYKKWGEQKRVENNPILELFHLYTKFHEISK
;
A
#
# COMPACT_ATOMS: atom_id res chain seq x y z
N MET A 1 -28.69 25.95 -1.04
CA MET A 1 -28.92 24.97 0.05
C MET A 1 -30.39 24.56 0.02
N TYR A 2 -30.71 23.28 -0.21
CA TYR A 2 -32.11 22.83 -0.33
C TYR A 2 -32.83 22.96 1.02
N LYS A 3 -33.74 23.93 1.17
CA LYS A 3 -34.59 24.12 2.36
C LYS A 3 -35.80 23.17 2.38
N LYS A 4 -35.60 21.90 2.02
CA LYS A 4 -36.66 20.88 1.97
C LYS A 4 -36.27 19.70 2.84
N SER A 5 -37.26 18.96 3.36
CA SER A 5 -36.97 17.75 4.13
C SER A 5 -36.24 16.72 3.25
N PRO A 6 -35.32 15.91 3.81
CA PRO A 6 -34.60 14.87 3.06
C PRO A 6 -35.52 13.95 2.26
N ASN A 7 -36.69 13.58 2.83
CA ASN A 7 -37.70 12.81 2.12
C ASN A 7 -38.24 13.50 0.87
N LEU A 8 -38.49 14.82 0.93
CA LEU A 8 -38.95 15.58 -0.24
C LEU A 8 -37.84 15.69 -1.30
N ILE A 9 -36.60 15.87 -0.86
CA ILE A 9 -35.44 15.91 -1.77
C ILE A 9 -35.29 14.56 -2.47
N ALA A 10 -35.21 13.45 -1.71
CA ALA A 10 -35.05 12.10 -2.24
C ALA A 10 -36.18 11.72 -3.22
N ASN A 11 -37.44 12.01 -2.87
CA ASN A 11 -38.56 11.77 -3.79
C ASN A 11 -38.48 12.63 -5.06
N SER A 12 -37.98 13.87 -4.96
CA SER A 12 -37.84 14.76 -6.13
C SER A 12 -36.74 14.34 -7.12
N ILE A 13 -35.76 13.53 -6.67
CA ILE A 13 -34.66 13.03 -7.51
C ILE A 13 -34.81 11.55 -7.89
N LYS A 14 -35.69 10.79 -7.21
CA LYS A 14 -35.92 9.35 -7.43
C LYS A 14 -36.12 8.99 -8.92
N GLY A 15 -36.89 9.77 -9.65
CA GLY A 15 -37.21 9.53 -11.07
C GLY A 15 -36.21 10.10 -12.08
N LYS A 16 -35.09 10.68 -11.62
CA LYS A 16 -34.07 11.27 -12.51
C LYS A 16 -32.98 10.27 -12.93
N PHE A 17 -33.00 9.07 -12.37
CA PHE A 17 -32.00 8.04 -12.62
C PHE A 17 -32.69 6.88 -13.35
N ASP A 18 -32.71 6.97 -14.67
CA ASP A 18 -33.20 5.91 -15.55
C ASP A 18 -32.00 5.33 -16.30
N ASN A 19 -31.71 4.06 -16.05
CA ASN A 19 -30.61 3.32 -16.67
C ASN A 19 -30.93 1.82 -16.63
N GLU A 20 -30.48 1.07 -17.64
CA GLU A 20 -30.69 -0.38 -17.81
C GLU A 20 -30.27 -1.22 -16.59
N TYR A 21 -29.31 -0.73 -15.80
CA TYR A 21 -28.81 -1.42 -14.61
C TYR A 21 -29.67 -1.21 -13.36
N ILE A 22 -30.67 -0.33 -13.37
CA ILE A 22 -31.49 -0.03 -12.19
C ILE A 22 -32.87 -0.68 -12.35
N HIS A 23 -33.13 -1.73 -11.56
CA HIS A 23 -34.44 -2.38 -11.52
C HIS A 23 -35.49 -1.50 -10.83
N LYS A 24 -35.12 -0.89 -9.70
CA LYS A 24 -35.98 0.07 -8.99
C LYS A 24 -35.16 1.00 -8.10
N ALA A 25 -35.74 2.15 -7.79
CA ALA A 25 -35.28 3.04 -6.74
C ALA A 25 -36.37 3.20 -5.68
N GLU A 26 -36.01 3.35 -4.41
CA GLU A 26 -36.95 3.51 -3.28
C GLU A 26 -36.46 4.57 -2.30
N VAL A 27 -37.38 5.36 -1.75
CA VAL A 27 -37.07 6.34 -0.72
C VAL A 27 -37.51 5.79 0.63
N VAL A 28 -36.55 5.60 1.55
CA VAL A 28 -36.80 5.11 2.90
C VAL A 28 -36.11 6.04 3.88
N ASN A 29 -36.87 6.70 4.76
CA ASN A 29 -36.35 7.61 5.79
C ASN A 29 -35.37 8.67 5.27
N GLY A 30 -35.61 9.20 4.07
CA GLY A 30 -34.78 10.22 3.43
C GLY A 30 -33.59 9.68 2.63
N PHE A 31 -33.34 8.37 2.64
CA PHE A 31 -32.34 7.72 1.78
C PHE A 31 -32.97 7.27 0.46
N LEU A 32 -32.26 7.50 -0.65
CA LEU A 32 -32.62 6.96 -1.97
C LEU A 32 -31.81 5.69 -2.21
N ASN A 33 -32.47 4.53 -2.12
CA ASN A 33 -31.87 3.22 -2.33
C ASN A 33 -32.06 2.79 -3.79
N PHE A 34 -31.02 2.22 -4.40
CA PHE A 34 -31.06 1.66 -5.74
C PHE A 34 -30.93 0.14 -5.69
N PHE A 35 -31.77 -0.54 -6.46
CA PHE A 35 -31.73 -1.99 -6.64
C PHE A 35 -31.29 -2.27 -8.06
N LEU A 36 -30.20 -3.01 -8.20
CA LEU A 36 -29.63 -3.33 -9.50
C LEU A 36 -30.49 -4.37 -10.22
N ASP A 37 -30.64 -4.20 -11.54
CA ASP A 37 -31.18 -5.24 -12.39
C ASP A 37 -30.17 -6.39 -12.51
N ARG A 38 -30.62 -7.59 -12.12
CA ARG A 38 -29.74 -8.75 -12.00
C ARG A 38 -29.23 -9.22 -13.35
N GLN A 39 -30.07 -9.20 -14.39
CA GLN A 39 -29.72 -9.74 -15.69
C GLN A 39 -28.65 -8.87 -16.37
N SER A 40 -28.93 -7.57 -16.53
CA SER A 40 -28.00 -6.61 -17.12
C SER A 40 -26.69 -6.52 -16.34
N SER A 41 -26.75 -6.44 -15.01
CA SER A 41 -25.56 -6.36 -14.17
C SER A 41 -24.69 -7.61 -14.24
N SER A 42 -25.31 -8.81 -14.23
CA SER A 42 -24.56 -10.07 -14.30
C SER A 42 -23.88 -10.23 -15.65
N GLN A 43 -24.60 -9.91 -16.73
CA GLN A 43 -24.03 -9.94 -18.08
C GLN A 43 -22.82 -9.00 -18.18
N LYS A 44 -22.95 -7.77 -17.69
CA LYS A 44 -21.85 -6.80 -17.71
C LYS A 44 -20.63 -7.26 -16.91
N ILE A 45 -20.85 -7.88 -15.75
CA ILE A 45 -19.76 -8.45 -14.94
C ILE A 45 -19.02 -9.55 -15.72
N ILE A 46 -19.75 -10.46 -16.36
CA ILE A 46 -19.15 -11.56 -17.14
C ILE A 46 -18.33 -11.01 -18.33
N GLU A 47 -18.87 -10.03 -19.06
CA GLU A 47 -18.16 -9.34 -20.14
C GLU A 47 -16.84 -8.73 -19.64
N CYS A 48 -16.89 -7.95 -18.54
CA CYS A 48 -15.71 -7.35 -17.94
C CYS A 48 -14.64 -8.38 -17.54
N PHE A 49 -15.05 -9.55 -17.04
CA PHE A 49 -14.12 -10.63 -16.72
C PHE A 49 -13.46 -11.22 -17.97
N ASN A 50 -14.24 -11.48 -19.03
CA ASN A 50 -13.73 -12.05 -20.28
C ASN A 50 -12.78 -11.11 -21.03
N GLU A 51 -13.03 -9.80 -20.95
CA GLU A 51 -12.20 -8.77 -21.60
C GLU A 51 -10.90 -8.44 -20.85
N ASN A 52 -10.62 -9.11 -19.72
CA ASN A 52 -9.57 -8.72 -18.77
C ASN A 52 -9.67 -7.23 -18.36
N ALA A 53 -10.87 -6.65 -18.37
CA ALA A 53 -11.08 -5.22 -18.11
C ALA A 53 -10.54 -4.80 -16.73
N LEU A 54 -10.59 -5.71 -15.74
CA LEU A 54 -10.02 -5.51 -14.40
C LEU A 54 -8.50 -5.30 -14.40
N LYS A 55 -7.77 -5.85 -15.39
CA LYS A 55 -6.32 -5.65 -15.54
C LYS A 55 -5.97 -4.41 -16.38
N ASN A 56 -6.97 -3.85 -17.08
CA ASN A 56 -6.81 -2.72 -17.99
C ASN A 56 -7.38 -1.42 -17.40
N ASN A 57 -7.53 -1.34 -16.08
CA ASN A 57 -7.94 -0.10 -15.45
C ASN A 57 -6.83 0.95 -15.67
N LYS A 58 -7.20 2.08 -16.29
CA LYS A 58 -6.30 3.17 -16.68
C LYS A 58 -6.56 4.46 -15.91
N LEU A 59 -7.29 4.38 -14.79
CA LEU A 59 -7.63 5.53 -13.94
C LEU A 59 -6.41 6.40 -13.62
N LEU A 60 -5.24 5.78 -13.42
CA LEU A 60 -3.99 6.44 -13.06
C LEU A 60 -2.93 6.37 -14.16
N SER A 61 -3.32 6.14 -15.42
CA SER A 61 -2.36 5.92 -16.52
C SER A 61 -1.41 7.10 -16.82
N ALA A 62 -1.80 8.32 -16.45
CA ALA A 62 -0.95 9.51 -16.55
C ALA A 62 -0.04 9.73 -15.32
N GLU A 63 -0.25 8.95 -14.26
CA GLU A 63 0.42 9.16 -12.98
C GLU A 63 1.73 8.39 -12.88
N LYS A 64 2.75 9.06 -12.33
CA LYS A 64 3.99 8.44 -11.88
C LYS A 64 4.07 8.60 -10.37
N ILE A 65 3.97 7.50 -9.64
CA ILE A 65 3.86 7.48 -8.18
C ILE A 65 5.11 6.86 -7.58
N VAL A 66 5.72 7.56 -6.63
CA VAL A 66 6.87 7.06 -5.88
C VAL A 66 6.40 6.56 -4.52
N ILE A 67 6.80 5.35 -4.14
CA ILE A 67 6.50 4.76 -2.84
C ILE A 67 7.80 4.30 -2.21
N ASP A 68 8.10 4.86 -1.04
CA ASP A 68 9.17 4.40 -0.17
C ASP A 68 8.60 3.48 0.92
N TYR A 69 9.15 2.28 1.02
CA TYR A 69 8.70 1.27 1.97
C TYR A 69 9.81 0.26 2.27
N SER A 70 9.58 -0.59 3.28
CA SER A 70 10.59 -1.44 3.92
C SER A 70 11.61 -0.64 4.73
N SER A 71 12.46 0.14 4.07
CA SER A 71 13.41 1.11 4.61
C SER A 71 14.13 0.63 5.90
N PRO A 72 14.69 -0.60 5.93
CA PRO A 72 15.32 -1.14 7.15
C PRO A 72 16.66 -0.46 7.41
N ASN A 73 17.09 -0.54 8.67
CA ASN A 73 18.44 -0.17 9.06
C ASN A 73 19.37 -1.38 8.88
N ILE A 74 20.41 -1.25 8.06
CA ILE A 74 21.27 -2.39 7.69
C ILE A 74 22.19 -2.87 8.82
N ALA A 75 22.36 -2.08 9.88
CA ALA A 75 23.11 -2.49 11.07
C ALA A 75 22.27 -3.33 12.06
N LYS A 76 20.98 -3.55 11.77
CA LYS A 76 20.07 -4.34 12.60
C LYS A 76 19.42 -5.47 11.80
N PRO A 77 19.19 -6.64 12.42
CA PRO A 77 18.47 -7.73 11.80
C PRO A 77 17.06 -7.29 11.36
N PHE A 78 16.62 -7.82 10.23
CA PHE A 78 15.25 -7.65 9.77
C PHE A 78 14.28 -8.28 10.78
N SER A 79 13.15 -7.60 11.05
CA SER A 79 12.20 -7.99 12.09
C SER A 79 10.76 -7.92 11.58
N MET A 80 9.81 -8.44 12.37
CA MET A 80 8.38 -8.38 12.02
C MET A 80 7.86 -6.95 11.81
N GLY A 81 8.45 -5.95 12.48
CA GLY A 81 8.12 -4.55 12.25
C GLY A 81 8.44 -4.09 10.83
N HIS A 82 9.60 -4.50 10.31
CA HIS A 82 10.01 -4.21 8.93
C HIS A 82 9.17 -5.00 7.92
N LEU A 83 8.81 -6.25 8.23
CA LEU A 83 7.94 -7.07 7.36
C LEU A 83 6.60 -6.38 7.07
N ARG A 84 5.99 -5.77 8.09
CA ARG A 84 4.73 -5.04 7.93
C ARG A 84 4.85 -3.92 6.89
N ALA A 85 5.87 -3.08 7.02
CA ALA A 85 6.10 -1.98 6.07
C ALA A 85 6.40 -2.51 4.67
N THR A 86 7.16 -3.61 4.56
CA THR A 86 7.46 -4.27 3.28
C THR A 86 6.19 -4.75 2.57
N VAL A 87 5.35 -5.53 3.25
CA VAL A 87 4.16 -6.16 2.64
C VAL A 87 3.09 -5.13 2.31
N ILE A 88 2.85 -4.16 3.21
CA ILE A 88 1.85 -3.11 2.98
C ILE A 88 2.29 -2.22 1.80
N GLY A 89 3.55 -1.78 1.78
CA GLY A 89 4.06 -0.93 0.71
C GLY A 89 4.00 -1.61 -0.66
N ASP A 90 4.39 -2.89 -0.73
CA ASP A 90 4.31 -3.65 -1.97
C ASP A 90 2.86 -3.90 -2.42
N SER A 91 1.94 -4.16 -1.49
CA SER A 91 0.51 -4.30 -1.78
C SER A 91 -0.08 -3.02 -2.36
N ILE A 92 0.22 -1.85 -1.77
CA ILE A 92 -0.20 -0.55 -2.29
C ILE A 92 0.38 -0.32 -3.68
N ALA A 93 1.67 -0.61 -3.89
CA ALA A 93 2.31 -0.47 -5.20
C ALA A 93 1.60 -1.31 -6.28
N LYS A 94 1.26 -2.57 -5.96
CA LYS A 94 0.50 -3.46 -6.86
C LYS A 94 -0.89 -2.94 -7.17
N ILE A 95 -1.61 -2.40 -6.18
CA ILE A 95 -2.93 -1.80 -6.39
C ILE A 95 -2.84 -0.62 -7.35
N LEU A 96 -1.85 0.26 -7.17
CA LEU A 96 -1.66 1.43 -8.04
C LEU A 96 -1.27 1.05 -9.47
N GLU A 97 -0.39 0.07 -9.64
CA GLU A 97 -0.03 -0.49 -10.96
C GLU A 97 -1.23 -1.13 -11.64
N ALA A 98 -2.08 -1.86 -10.90
CA ALA A 98 -3.31 -2.44 -11.42
C ALA A 98 -4.33 -1.38 -11.87
N ASN A 99 -4.19 -0.13 -11.41
CA ASN A 99 -4.97 1.04 -11.85
C ASN A 99 -4.25 1.85 -12.94
N GLY A 100 -3.12 1.35 -13.47
CA GLY A 100 -2.41 1.89 -14.62
C GLY A 100 -1.27 2.86 -14.28
N ALA A 101 -1.01 3.16 -13.01
CA ALA A 101 0.07 4.07 -12.63
C ALA A 101 1.46 3.47 -12.92
N LYS A 102 2.42 4.33 -13.27
CA LYS A 102 3.84 3.97 -13.24
C LYS A 102 4.36 4.12 -11.81
N VAL A 103 4.53 3.01 -11.10
CA VAL A 103 5.02 3.03 -9.71
C VAL A 103 6.53 2.86 -9.64
N ILE A 104 7.19 3.75 -8.89
CA ILE A 104 8.61 3.67 -8.54
C ILE A 104 8.71 3.24 -7.08
N ARG A 105 9.25 2.05 -6.86
CA ARG A 105 9.49 1.49 -5.53
C ARG A 105 10.86 1.92 -5.04
N ILE A 106 10.91 2.57 -3.90
CA ILE A 106 12.15 2.97 -3.23
C ILE A 106 12.28 2.16 -1.94
N ASN A 107 13.49 1.70 -1.68
CA ASN A 107 13.88 1.15 -0.39
C ASN A 107 14.90 2.11 0.22
N HIS A 108 14.44 3.08 0.99
CA HIS A 108 15.32 4.10 1.58
C HIS A 108 16.03 3.53 2.81
N LEU A 109 17.13 2.81 2.56
CA LEU A 109 17.90 2.14 3.58
C LEU A 109 18.36 3.13 4.66
N GLY A 110 18.27 2.72 5.92
CA GLY A 110 18.89 3.43 7.03
C GLY A 110 20.39 3.13 7.08
N ASP A 111 21.13 3.57 6.06
CA ASP A 111 22.55 3.27 5.85
C ASP A 111 23.51 4.44 6.21
N TRP A 112 22.95 5.52 6.77
CA TRP A 112 23.71 6.68 7.20
C TRP A 112 23.33 7.14 8.61
N GLY A 113 24.33 7.42 9.45
CA GLY A 113 24.14 7.96 10.80
C GLY A 113 25.19 7.51 11.82
N THR A 114 25.05 7.96 13.07
CA THR A 114 26.00 7.64 14.16
C THR A 114 26.14 6.14 14.42
N GLN A 115 25.13 5.34 14.06
CA GLN A 115 25.16 3.89 14.15
C GLN A 115 26.26 3.27 13.29
N PHE A 116 26.58 3.85 12.13
CA PHE A 116 27.72 3.42 11.30
C PHE A 116 29.06 3.79 11.91
N GLY A 117 29.15 4.99 12.50
CA GLY A 117 30.36 5.38 13.24
C GLY A 117 30.66 4.40 14.37
N LYS A 118 29.63 4.02 15.15
CA LYS A 118 29.75 3.00 16.20
C LYS A 118 30.18 1.64 15.63
N LEU A 119 29.57 1.21 14.52
CA LEU A 119 29.90 -0.05 13.87
C LEU A 119 31.33 -0.08 13.31
N ILE A 120 31.80 1.00 12.69
CA ILE A 120 33.18 1.14 12.20
C ILE A 120 34.17 1.06 13.36
N VAL A 121 33.91 1.75 14.48
CA VAL A 121 34.76 1.67 15.67
C VAL A 121 34.74 0.25 16.24
N ALA A 122 33.58 -0.40 16.29
CA ALA A 122 33.45 -1.78 16.77
C ALA A 122 34.24 -2.76 15.90
N TYR A 123 34.15 -2.62 14.57
CA TYR A 123 34.92 -3.41 13.62
C TYR A 123 36.42 -3.20 13.78
N LYS A 124 36.88 -1.95 13.92
CA LYS A 124 38.30 -1.64 14.15
C LYS A 124 38.84 -2.20 15.48
N LYS A 125 38.00 -2.31 16.51
CA LYS A 125 38.41 -2.79 17.84
C LYS A 125 38.30 -4.31 18.00
N TRP A 126 37.28 -4.93 17.42
CA TRP A 126 36.90 -6.33 17.69
C TRP A 126 36.54 -7.13 16.44
N GLY A 127 36.50 -6.53 15.26
CA GLY A 127 36.10 -7.18 14.02
C GLY A 127 37.18 -8.10 13.47
N GLU A 128 36.76 -9.22 12.90
CA GLU A 128 37.61 -10.13 12.14
C GLU A 128 37.06 -10.27 10.72
N GLN A 129 37.88 -9.93 9.72
CA GLN A 129 37.45 -9.88 8.32
C GLN A 129 36.82 -11.19 7.85
N LYS A 130 37.45 -12.34 8.13
CA LYS A 130 36.94 -13.65 7.73
C LYS A 130 35.56 -13.98 8.33
N ARG A 131 35.28 -13.55 9.56
CA ARG A 131 33.97 -13.77 10.18
C ARG A 131 32.89 -12.90 9.55
N VAL A 132 33.22 -11.64 9.29
CA VAL A 132 32.31 -10.70 8.63
C VAL A 132 32.00 -11.15 7.21
N GLU A 133 33.00 -11.59 6.44
CA GLU A 133 32.78 -12.10 5.07
C GLU A 133 31.88 -13.34 5.06
N ASN A 134 32.06 -14.26 6.02
CA ASN A 134 31.27 -15.49 6.11
C ASN A 134 29.83 -15.26 6.57
N ASN A 135 29.58 -14.28 7.46
CA ASN A 135 28.23 -13.97 7.95
C ASN A 135 28.05 -12.47 8.26
N PRO A 136 27.91 -11.62 7.23
CA PRO A 136 28.03 -10.16 7.40
C PRO A 136 27.00 -9.56 8.35
N ILE A 137 25.71 -9.89 8.18
CA ILE A 137 24.64 -9.27 8.96
C ILE A 137 24.75 -9.65 10.43
N LEU A 138 24.96 -10.94 10.72
CA LEU A 138 25.01 -11.42 12.09
C LEU A 138 26.27 -10.94 12.81
N GLU A 139 27.43 -10.99 12.16
CA GLU A 139 28.69 -10.56 12.78
C GLU A 139 28.71 -9.05 13.00
N LEU A 140 28.23 -8.25 12.04
CA LEU A 140 28.09 -6.81 12.22
C LEU A 140 27.09 -6.48 13.33
N PHE A 141 26.00 -7.24 13.47
CA PHE A 141 25.07 -7.09 14.57
C PHE A 141 25.73 -7.40 15.93
N HIS A 142 26.52 -8.48 16.04
CA HIS A 142 27.27 -8.81 17.26
C HIS A 142 28.27 -7.70 17.64
N LEU A 143 29.00 -7.17 16.66
CA LEU A 143 29.93 -6.05 16.89
C LEU A 143 29.16 -4.80 17.35
N TYR A 144 28.01 -4.53 16.75
CA TYR A 144 27.14 -3.42 17.13
C TYR A 144 26.59 -3.57 18.57
N THR A 145 26.11 -4.75 18.96
CA THR A 145 25.61 -4.99 20.33
C THR A 145 26.73 -4.90 21.35
N LYS A 146 27.89 -5.51 21.07
CA LYS A 146 29.09 -5.45 21.91
C LYS A 146 29.54 -4.00 22.16
N PHE A 147 29.54 -3.17 21.12
CA PHE A 147 29.83 -1.74 21.28
C PHE A 147 28.88 -1.07 22.28
N HIS A 148 27.58 -1.33 22.17
CA HIS A 148 26.57 -0.73 23.05
C HIS A 148 26.64 -1.22 24.50
N GLU A 149 27.06 -2.46 24.72
CA GLU A 149 27.27 -3.01 26.06
C GLU A 149 28.45 -2.33 26.77
N ILE A 150 29.54 -2.09 26.03
CA ILE A 150 30.78 -1.50 26.58
C ILE A 150 30.68 0.04 26.70
N SER A 151 29.85 0.67 25.88
CA SER A 151 29.67 2.14 25.88
C SER A 151 28.58 2.65 26.84
N LYS A 152 28.01 1.76 27.67
CA LYS A 152 27.11 2.12 28.77
C LYS A 152 27.92 2.50 30.00
#